data_AF-A0A1H5J7B4-F1
#
_entry.id   AF-A0A1H5J7B4-F1
#
_cell.length_a   1.000
_cell.length_b   1.000
_cell.length_c   1.000
_cell.angle_alpha   90.00
_cell.angle_beta   90.00
_cell.angle_gamma   90.00
#
_symmetry.space_group_name_H-M   'P 1'
#
loop_
_entity.id
_entity.type
_entity.pdbx_description
1 polymer ?
#
loop_
_entity_poly.entity_id
_entity_poly.type
_entity_poly.pdbx_seq_one_letter_code
_entity_poly.pdbx_strand_id
1 'polypeptide(L)'
;MNAGIAAALYSIKMNRHIPHSGGALANELGLTIETDLIVVEPSFNGRQVSTTGWSMALQMTLQMAWQMTWHMCAAPFSRIPAKRWAAAFMAMVGVAGAHAEQIGDAAIAENEVTGSNPARGIAVGSDVFRDETVRTGKDSDAKLVLKDDTNISLGPLSNVVLDRFVYSGNGTAKAVAVNFSKGAFRFMTGSSPKNAYTLTTPVATLGVRGTILDIHVLQGRTVVTLVEGATHVCTRSGRSCVDLILPGQTVVVTAASAQLTTTSRFTFLESCGQSVSGGLCGPTLYSSLPGAADIAALCGR
;
A
#
# COMPACT_ATOMS: atom_id res chain seq x y z
N MET A 1 48.21 -2.82 -3.30
CA MET A 1 48.60 -3.04 -1.90
C MET A 1 47.83 -2.05 -1.04
N ASN A 2 47.01 -2.55 -0.11
CA ASN A 2 46.24 -1.89 0.98
C ASN A 2 45.23 -0.79 0.57
N ALA A 3 43.90 -0.95 0.76
CA ALA A 3 43.09 -1.12 1.99
C ALA A 3 43.07 0.13 2.88
N GLY A 4 41.88 0.71 3.09
CA GLY A 4 41.64 1.80 4.06
C GLY A 4 40.30 2.51 3.88
N ILE A 5 39.21 1.87 4.33
CA ILE A 5 37.87 2.44 4.45
C ILE A 5 37.85 3.42 5.63
N ALA A 6 37.34 4.64 5.39
CA ALA A 6 37.18 5.67 6.40
C ALA A 6 35.98 5.37 7.33
N ALA A 7 36.23 5.36 8.64
CA ALA A 7 35.22 5.22 9.69
C ALA A 7 34.70 6.60 10.11
N ALA A 8 33.38 6.78 10.09
CA ALA A 8 32.70 7.93 10.67
C ALA A 8 32.37 7.66 12.14
N LEU A 9 32.89 8.52 13.03
CA LEU A 9 32.63 8.54 14.46
C LEU A 9 31.26 9.18 14.74
N TYR A 10 30.42 8.54 15.55
CA TYR A 10 29.31 9.21 16.24
C TYR A 10 29.54 9.14 17.74
N SER A 11 29.77 10.30 18.35
CA SER A 11 29.87 10.49 19.80
C SER A 11 28.47 10.43 20.43
N ILE A 12 28.26 9.52 21.38
CA ILE A 12 27.12 9.59 22.30
C ILE A 12 27.66 10.06 23.66
N LYS A 13 27.23 11.27 24.02
CA LYS A 13 27.51 11.95 25.28
C LYS A 13 26.51 11.43 26.31
N MET A 14 26.93 10.60 27.27
CA MET A 14 26.10 10.28 28.44
C MET A 14 26.69 10.91 29.70
N ASN A 15 25.89 11.80 30.27
CA ASN A 15 26.13 12.55 31.50
C ASN A 15 25.36 11.87 32.63
N ARG A 16 26.06 11.23 33.58
CA ARG A 16 25.68 11.21 35.01
C ARG A 16 26.79 10.60 35.88
N HIS A 17 27.32 11.43 36.76
CA HIS A 17 28.09 11.07 37.94
C HIS A 17 27.17 10.59 39.06
N ILE A 18 27.47 9.45 39.70
CA ILE A 18 27.24 9.16 41.14
C ILE A 18 28.38 8.22 41.63
N PRO A 19 28.88 8.35 42.87
CA PRO A 19 30.29 8.08 43.22
C PRO A 19 30.55 6.76 43.96
N HIS A 20 31.86 6.54 44.15
CA HIS A 20 32.56 5.43 44.79
C HIS A 20 32.18 5.12 46.24
N SER A 21 31.93 3.84 46.50
CA SER A 21 32.40 3.04 47.66
C SER A 21 32.08 1.58 47.28
N GLY A 22 32.92 0.56 47.36
CA GLY A 22 34.00 0.28 48.30
C GLY A 22 33.77 -1.15 48.82
N GLY A 23 34.20 -2.16 48.05
CA GLY A 23 34.65 -3.47 48.55
C GLY A 23 33.62 -4.51 49.04
N ALA A 24 33.80 -5.72 48.52
CA ALA A 24 33.33 -7.02 49.03
C ALA A 24 31.84 -7.38 48.77
N LEU A 25 31.61 -8.25 47.78
CA LEU A 25 31.41 -9.68 47.96
C LEU A 25 31.25 -10.30 46.56
N ALA A 26 32.32 -10.93 46.07
CA ALA A 26 32.27 -11.81 44.91
C ALA A 26 31.91 -13.21 45.40
N ASN A 27 30.88 -13.83 44.79
CA ASN A 27 30.69 -15.27 44.64
C ASN A 27 29.44 -15.46 43.77
N GLU A 28 29.63 -15.96 42.53
CA GLU A 28 28.66 -16.71 41.68
C GLU A 28 28.95 -16.62 40.16
N LEU A 29 30.09 -16.09 39.71
CA LEU A 29 30.50 -16.25 38.31
C LEU A 29 32.01 -16.49 38.23
N GLY A 30 32.41 -17.73 37.95
CA GLY A 30 33.80 -18.10 37.73
C GLY A 30 34.37 -17.38 36.50
N LEU A 31 35.04 -16.25 36.73
CA LEU A 31 35.79 -15.50 35.74
C LEU A 31 37.21 -15.28 36.25
N THR A 32 38.19 -15.89 35.59
CA THR A 32 39.60 -15.47 35.65
C THR A 32 39.81 -14.34 34.64
N ILE A 33 40.42 -13.24 35.10
CA ILE A 33 40.74 -12.07 34.28
C ILE A 33 42.10 -12.30 33.63
N GLU A 34 42.13 -12.42 32.31
CA GLU A 34 43.32 -12.11 31.52
C GLU A 34 42.86 -11.51 30.18
N THR A 35 43.20 -10.25 29.97
CA THR A 35 43.13 -9.50 28.69
C THR A 35 41.76 -9.41 27.97
N ASP A 36 41.10 -8.27 28.17
CA ASP A 36 40.15 -7.57 27.29
C ASP A 36 39.57 -8.30 26.06
N LEU A 37 38.50 -9.06 26.24
CA LEU A 37 37.37 -9.12 25.31
C LEU A 37 36.12 -9.69 26.01
N ILE A 38 35.09 -8.87 26.23
CA ILE A 38 33.77 -9.35 26.66
C ILE A 38 32.95 -9.63 25.41
N VAL A 39 32.71 -10.91 25.12
CA VAL A 39 31.69 -11.35 24.17
C VAL A 39 30.36 -11.42 24.91
N VAL A 40 29.38 -10.60 24.50
CA VAL A 40 27.99 -10.72 24.95
C VAL A 40 27.20 -11.40 23.84
N GLU A 41 26.84 -12.67 24.02
CA GLU A 41 25.84 -13.35 23.20
C GLU A 41 24.43 -13.02 23.74
N PRO A 42 23.50 -12.53 22.91
CA PRO A 42 22.09 -12.60 23.26
C PRO A 42 21.52 -13.97 22.89
N SER A 43 21.20 -14.76 23.91
CA SER A 43 20.35 -15.95 23.80
C SER A 43 18.93 -15.53 23.42
N PHE A 44 18.52 -15.81 22.17
CA PHE A 44 17.14 -15.63 21.71
C PHE A 44 16.39 -16.97 21.61
N ASN A 45 15.15 -16.90 22.06
CA ASN A 45 14.23 -17.98 22.38
C ASN A 45 13.81 -18.83 21.17
N GLY A 46 14.46 -19.98 20.95
CA GLY A 46 13.81 -21.23 20.53
C GLY A 46 13.07 -21.32 19.19
N ARG A 47 13.24 -20.42 18.21
CA ARG A 47 12.68 -20.60 16.84
C ARG A 47 13.72 -20.41 15.76
N GLN A 48 13.98 -21.49 15.01
CA GLN A 48 14.74 -21.48 13.76
C GLN A 48 13.96 -20.68 12.70
N VAL A 49 14.55 -19.60 12.18
CA VAL A 49 14.10 -18.95 10.95
C VAL A 49 15.17 -19.18 9.89
N SER A 50 14.82 -19.93 8.84
CA SER A 50 15.70 -20.23 7.72
C SER A 50 16.00 -18.97 6.91
N THR A 51 17.23 -18.48 6.97
CA THR A 51 17.73 -17.43 6.08
C THR A 51 18.43 -18.06 4.87
N THR A 52 17.68 -18.80 4.05
CA THR A 52 18.13 -19.20 2.70
C THR A 52 17.21 -18.53 1.69
N GLY A 53 17.64 -17.41 1.13
CA GLY A 53 16.86 -16.74 0.08
C GLY A 53 17.39 -15.40 -0.44
N TRP A 54 18.52 -14.89 0.07
CA TRP A 54 19.07 -13.59 -0.34
C TRP A 54 20.58 -13.68 -0.54
N SER A 55 21.02 -14.54 -1.45
CA SER A 55 22.45 -14.67 -1.79
C SER A 55 22.72 -15.09 -3.23
N MET A 56 21.76 -14.96 -4.15
CA MET A 56 22.01 -15.26 -5.59
C MET A 56 22.02 -14.02 -6.49
N ALA A 57 21.27 -12.96 -6.16
CA ALA A 57 21.20 -11.78 -7.03
C ALA A 57 22.41 -10.82 -6.88
N LEU A 58 23.11 -10.84 -5.74
CA LEU A 58 24.28 -9.97 -5.51
C LEU A 58 25.60 -10.60 -5.99
N GLN A 59 25.62 -11.91 -6.29
CA GLN A 59 26.82 -12.64 -6.75
C GLN A 59 26.90 -12.75 -8.28
N MET A 60 25.81 -12.51 -9.03
CA MET A 60 25.84 -12.59 -10.50
C MET A 60 26.33 -11.33 -11.21
N THR A 61 26.31 -10.15 -10.58
CA THR A 61 26.73 -8.89 -11.25
C THR A 61 28.23 -8.64 -11.20
N LEU A 62 28.94 -9.21 -10.21
CA LEU A 62 30.40 -9.06 -10.11
C LEU A 62 31.21 -10.02 -11.00
N GLN A 63 30.59 -11.07 -11.54
CA GLN A 63 31.28 -12.03 -12.41
C GLN A 63 31.20 -11.70 -13.91
N MET A 64 30.23 -10.86 -14.33
CA MET A 64 30.09 -10.43 -15.72
C MET A 64 31.08 -9.31 -16.12
N ALA A 65 31.58 -8.51 -15.17
CA ALA A 65 32.56 -7.46 -15.45
C ALA A 65 33.99 -8.01 -15.66
N TRP A 66 34.26 -9.26 -15.27
CA TRP A 66 35.60 -9.85 -15.35
C TRP A 66 35.85 -10.63 -16.65
N GLN A 67 34.81 -10.97 -17.44
CA GLN A 67 34.97 -11.68 -18.70
C GLN A 67 34.99 -10.78 -19.95
N MET A 68 34.62 -9.50 -19.83
CA MET A 68 34.61 -8.58 -21.00
C MET A 68 35.96 -7.90 -21.29
N THR A 69 36.93 -7.97 -20.39
CA THR A 69 38.28 -7.37 -20.58
C THR A 69 39.33 -8.32 -21.17
N TRP A 70 39.01 -9.60 -21.36
CA TRP A 70 39.97 -10.64 -21.77
C TRP A 70 40.02 -10.97 -23.27
N HIS A 71 39.32 -10.23 -24.14
CA HIS A 71 39.42 -10.43 -25.60
C HIS A 71 40.18 -9.30 -26.34
N MET A 72 40.92 -8.47 -25.62
CA MET A 72 41.77 -7.43 -26.22
C MET A 72 43.26 -7.72 -26.03
N CYS A 73 43.74 -8.86 -26.51
CA CYS A 73 45.13 -9.02 -26.94
C CYS A 73 45.31 -10.33 -27.71
N ALA A 74 46.05 -10.25 -28.82
CA ALA A 74 46.51 -11.35 -29.69
C ALA A 74 45.52 -11.91 -30.73
N ALA A 75 45.51 -11.33 -31.94
CA ALA A 75 45.73 -12.05 -33.20
C ALA A 75 45.70 -11.09 -34.42
N PRO A 76 46.44 -11.41 -35.49
CA PRO A 76 46.85 -10.44 -36.50
C PRO A 76 45.81 -10.22 -37.60
N PHE A 77 45.93 -9.04 -38.21
CA PHE A 77 45.41 -8.64 -39.50
C PHE A 77 45.44 -9.79 -40.53
N SER A 78 44.28 -10.39 -40.83
CA SER A 78 44.09 -11.06 -42.12
C SER A 78 42.64 -10.88 -42.64
N ARG A 79 42.58 -10.06 -43.69
CA ARG A 79 41.58 -9.94 -44.77
C ARG A 79 40.30 -10.78 -44.61
N ILE A 80 39.20 -10.14 -44.20
CA ILE A 80 37.84 -10.66 -44.41
C ILE A 80 37.06 -9.64 -45.26
N PRO A 81 36.48 -10.02 -46.41
CA PRO A 81 35.82 -9.11 -47.34
C PRO A 81 34.50 -8.54 -46.80
N ALA A 82 34.27 -7.26 -47.08
CA ALA A 82 33.30 -6.34 -46.50
C ALA A 82 31.79 -6.61 -46.80
N LYS A 83 31.33 -7.85 -46.96
CA LYS A 83 29.97 -8.15 -47.45
C LYS A 83 29.06 -8.98 -46.55
N ARG A 84 29.33 -9.10 -45.24
CA ARG A 84 28.43 -9.84 -44.31
C ARG A 84 28.30 -9.22 -42.91
N TRP A 85 28.15 -7.90 -42.81
CA TRP A 85 27.83 -7.19 -41.56
C TRP A 85 26.41 -6.60 -41.56
N ALA A 86 25.39 -7.39 -41.90
CA ALA A 86 24.01 -6.90 -41.95
C ALA A 86 22.99 -7.75 -41.15
N ALA A 87 23.42 -8.72 -40.33
CA ALA A 87 22.49 -9.67 -39.72
C ALA A 87 22.80 -10.04 -38.25
N ALA A 88 23.31 -9.11 -37.45
CA ALA A 88 23.52 -9.33 -36.01
C ALA A 88 23.09 -8.14 -35.14
N PHE A 89 22.15 -7.32 -35.61
CA PHE A 89 21.46 -6.30 -34.81
C PHE A 89 19.98 -6.66 -34.67
N MET A 90 19.71 -7.93 -34.36
CA MET A 90 18.36 -8.44 -34.22
C MET A 90 18.04 -8.65 -32.72
N ALA A 91 17.09 -7.83 -32.26
CA ALA A 91 16.22 -8.04 -31.10
C ALA A 91 16.84 -8.03 -29.69
N MET A 92 17.09 -6.82 -29.17
CA MET A 92 16.89 -6.55 -27.74
C MET A 92 15.67 -5.62 -27.61
N VAL A 93 14.47 -6.18 -27.84
CA VAL A 93 13.22 -5.49 -27.48
C VAL A 93 13.10 -5.64 -25.96
N GLY A 94 13.41 -4.57 -25.24
CA GLY A 94 13.15 -4.49 -23.81
C GLY A 94 11.65 -4.64 -23.57
N VAL A 95 11.25 -5.73 -22.90
CA VAL A 95 9.90 -5.85 -22.35
C VAL A 95 9.86 -4.87 -21.18
N ALA A 96 9.39 -3.65 -21.43
CA ALA A 96 8.99 -2.75 -20.37
C ALA A 96 7.83 -3.42 -19.62
N GLY A 97 8.12 -4.00 -18.46
CA GLY A 97 7.08 -4.47 -17.56
C GLY A 97 6.16 -3.30 -17.26
N ALA A 98 4.87 -3.46 -17.54
CA ALA A 98 3.87 -2.49 -17.12
C ALA A 98 3.85 -2.47 -15.59
N HIS A 99 4.53 -1.50 -14.98
CA HIS A 99 4.40 -1.26 -13.55
C HIS A 99 2.96 -0.81 -13.28
N ALA A 100 2.30 -1.49 -12.34
CA ALA A 100 0.99 -1.06 -11.86
C ALA A 100 1.11 0.37 -11.31
N GLU A 101 0.24 1.25 -11.78
CA GLU A 101 0.27 2.66 -11.39
C GLU A 101 -0.16 2.80 -9.93
N GLN A 102 0.67 3.43 -9.09
CA GLN A 102 0.28 3.79 -7.73
C GLN A 102 -0.78 4.89 -7.77
N ILE A 103 -1.87 4.69 -7.05
CA ILE A 103 -3.06 5.56 -7.02
C ILE A 103 -3.34 6.14 -5.64
N GLY A 104 -2.68 5.64 -4.60
CA GLY A 104 -2.87 6.05 -3.23
C GLY A 104 -2.02 5.25 -2.27
N ASP A 105 -2.30 5.42 -0.97
CA ASP A 105 -1.58 4.77 0.12
C ASP A 105 -2.59 4.28 1.20
N ALA A 106 -2.18 3.28 1.99
CA ALA A 106 -2.94 2.82 3.14
C ALA A 106 -2.62 3.69 4.38
N ALA A 107 -3.59 4.50 4.81
CA ALA A 107 -3.48 5.32 6.02
C ALA A 107 -3.66 4.50 7.31
N ILE A 108 -4.51 3.47 7.25
CA ILE A 108 -4.79 2.55 8.36
C ILE A 108 -4.79 1.14 7.77
N ALA A 109 -4.18 0.19 8.45
CA ALA A 109 -4.26 -1.22 8.13
C ALA A 109 -4.05 -2.03 9.42
N GLU A 110 -5.15 -2.53 9.98
CA GLU A 110 -5.17 -3.27 11.24
C GLU A 110 -5.34 -4.76 10.98
N ASN A 111 -4.57 -5.56 11.73
CA ASN A 111 -4.56 -7.02 11.65
C ASN A 111 -4.27 -7.55 10.22
N GLU A 112 -5.18 -8.34 9.66
CA GLU A 112 -5.01 -8.95 8.34
C GLU A 112 -5.61 -8.06 7.25
N VAL A 113 -4.74 -7.36 6.52
CA VAL A 113 -5.09 -6.62 5.30
C VAL A 113 -4.19 -7.09 4.17
N THR A 114 -4.77 -7.49 3.05
CA THR A 114 -4.04 -8.01 1.89
C THR A 114 -4.40 -7.29 0.62
N GLY A 115 -3.39 -7.07 -0.23
CA GLY A 115 -3.50 -6.56 -1.59
C GLY A 115 -3.27 -7.66 -2.63
N SER A 116 -3.68 -7.40 -3.86
CA SER A 116 -3.39 -8.26 -5.01
C SER A 116 -2.76 -7.43 -6.13
N ASN A 117 -2.00 -8.08 -7.01
CA ASN A 117 -1.27 -7.42 -8.09
C ASN A 117 -0.24 -6.37 -7.60
N PRO A 118 0.77 -6.78 -6.80
CA PRO A 118 1.13 -8.14 -6.39
C PRO A 118 0.42 -8.62 -5.11
N ALA A 119 0.30 -9.94 -4.93
CA ALA A 119 -0.25 -10.50 -3.71
C ALA A 119 0.69 -10.23 -2.52
N ARG A 120 0.24 -9.46 -1.53
CA ARG A 120 1.05 -9.06 -0.36
C ARG A 120 0.19 -8.61 0.81
N GLY A 121 0.81 -8.49 1.99
CA GLY A 121 0.24 -7.74 3.11
C GLY A 121 0.25 -6.23 2.83
N ILE A 122 -0.79 -5.55 3.28
CA ILE A 122 -0.88 -4.09 3.32
C ILE A 122 -0.71 -3.65 4.77
N ALA A 123 0.25 -2.76 4.99
CA ALA A 123 0.49 -2.10 6.27
C ALA A 123 0.31 -0.58 6.10
N VAL A 124 0.30 0.16 7.21
CA VAL A 124 0.29 1.63 7.18
C VAL A 124 1.44 2.16 6.32
N GLY A 125 1.16 3.12 5.45
CA GLY A 125 2.10 3.70 4.49
C GLY A 125 2.37 2.84 3.26
N SER A 126 1.75 1.67 3.12
CA SER A 126 1.86 0.88 1.90
C SER A 126 1.21 1.59 0.73
N ASP A 127 1.90 1.63 -0.41
CA ASP A 127 1.34 2.04 -1.69
C ASP A 127 0.11 1.19 -2.04
N VAL A 128 -0.81 1.78 -2.79
CA VAL A 128 -2.01 1.15 -3.32
C VAL A 128 -2.03 1.38 -4.82
N PHE A 129 -2.30 0.32 -5.58
CA PHE A 129 -2.15 0.29 -7.02
C PHE A 129 -3.49 0.22 -7.76
N ARG A 130 -3.50 0.68 -9.01
CA ARG A 130 -4.62 0.43 -9.93
C ARG A 130 -4.78 -1.07 -10.16
N ASP A 131 -6.03 -1.51 -10.32
CA ASP A 131 -6.41 -2.91 -10.52
C ASP A 131 -6.08 -3.82 -9.31
N GLU A 132 -5.70 -3.23 -8.16
CA GLU A 132 -5.48 -3.94 -6.91
C GLU A 132 -6.81 -4.25 -6.23
N THR A 133 -6.97 -5.50 -5.81
CA THR A 133 -8.03 -5.90 -4.88
C THR A 133 -7.49 -5.88 -3.45
N VAL A 134 -8.10 -5.06 -2.59
CA VAL A 134 -7.78 -4.96 -1.16
C VAL A 134 -8.84 -5.71 -0.34
N ARG A 135 -8.37 -6.55 0.60
CA ARG A 135 -9.19 -7.38 1.46
C ARG A 135 -8.86 -7.19 2.93
N THR A 136 -9.88 -7.20 3.79
CA THR A 136 -9.76 -7.20 5.24
C THR A 136 -10.28 -8.52 5.82
N GLY A 137 -9.58 -9.03 6.85
CA GLY A 137 -9.98 -10.19 7.65
C GLY A 137 -11.16 -9.93 8.59
N LYS A 138 -11.45 -10.90 9.47
CA LYS A 138 -12.62 -10.88 10.38
C LYS A 138 -12.53 -9.81 11.48
N ASP A 139 -11.34 -9.51 11.93
CA ASP A 139 -11.08 -8.52 12.99
C ASP A 139 -10.17 -7.42 12.44
N SER A 140 -10.30 -7.11 11.15
CA SER A 140 -9.42 -6.18 10.44
C SER A 140 -10.20 -4.97 9.93
N ASP A 141 -9.54 -3.82 9.91
CA ASP A 141 -10.02 -2.62 9.25
C ASP A 141 -8.88 -1.95 8.47
N ALA A 142 -9.24 -1.21 7.44
CA ALA A 142 -8.28 -0.51 6.62
C ALA A 142 -8.83 0.82 6.15
N LYS A 143 -7.95 1.78 5.92
CA LYS A 143 -8.28 3.04 5.28
C LYS A 143 -7.29 3.31 4.16
N LEU A 144 -7.83 3.42 2.96
CA LEU A 144 -7.07 3.80 1.78
C LEU A 144 -7.34 5.26 1.49
N VAL A 145 -6.29 6.01 1.21
CA VAL A 145 -6.36 7.42 0.81
C VAL A 145 -5.71 7.54 -0.56
N LEU A 146 -6.48 8.02 -1.52
CA LEU A 146 -6.01 8.16 -2.89
C LEU A 146 -5.39 9.52 -3.13
N LYS A 147 -4.65 9.65 -4.24
CA LYS A 147 -3.92 10.86 -4.61
C LYS A 147 -4.78 12.13 -4.75
N ASP A 148 -6.09 11.98 -4.93
CA ASP A 148 -7.03 13.09 -4.98
C ASP A 148 -7.74 13.37 -3.64
N ASP A 149 -7.24 12.82 -2.53
CA ASP A 149 -7.84 12.85 -1.19
C ASP A 149 -9.14 12.04 -1.04
N THR A 150 -9.44 11.13 -1.98
CA THR A 150 -10.53 10.18 -1.79
C THR A 150 -10.21 9.22 -0.66
N ASN A 151 -11.13 9.08 0.30
CA ASN A 151 -10.97 8.18 1.44
C ASN A 151 -11.91 6.98 1.27
N ILE A 152 -11.34 5.78 1.38
CA ILE A 152 -12.06 4.52 1.32
C ILE A 152 -11.76 3.76 2.61
N SER A 153 -12.74 3.69 3.49
CA SER A 153 -12.64 2.94 4.74
C SER A 153 -13.30 1.58 4.57
N LEU A 154 -12.59 0.53 4.97
CA LEU A 154 -13.01 -0.86 4.90
C LEU A 154 -13.21 -1.36 6.31
N GLY A 155 -14.40 -1.89 6.59
CA GLY A 155 -14.66 -2.65 7.80
C GLY A 155 -14.20 -4.11 7.69
N PRO A 156 -14.58 -4.95 8.66
CA PRO A 156 -14.29 -6.38 8.64
C PRO A 156 -14.88 -7.14 7.46
N LEU A 157 -14.19 -8.20 7.03
CA LEU A 157 -14.60 -9.12 5.96
C LEU A 157 -14.94 -8.42 4.64
N SER A 158 -14.26 -7.31 4.36
CA SER A 158 -14.48 -6.46 3.21
C SER A 158 -13.53 -6.78 2.07
N ASN A 159 -14.03 -6.57 0.86
CA ASN A 159 -13.28 -6.79 -0.37
C ASN A 159 -13.63 -5.70 -1.41
N VAL A 160 -12.64 -4.89 -1.79
CA VAL A 160 -12.79 -3.79 -2.75
C VAL A 160 -11.77 -3.92 -3.87
N VAL A 161 -12.20 -3.69 -5.10
CA VAL A 161 -11.33 -3.62 -6.28
C VAL A 161 -11.20 -2.19 -6.75
N LEU A 162 -9.96 -1.78 -6.99
CA LEU A 162 -9.57 -0.45 -7.43
C LEU A 162 -9.47 -0.41 -8.97
N ASP A 163 -10.61 -0.62 -9.64
CA ASP A 163 -10.71 -0.93 -11.07
C ASP A 163 -10.10 0.12 -12.01
N ARG A 164 -10.44 1.41 -11.86
CA ARG A 164 -9.99 2.41 -12.84
C ARG A 164 -9.71 3.75 -12.22
N PHE A 165 -8.47 4.17 -12.39
CA PHE A 165 -7.99 5.48 -11.98
C PHE A 165 -7.25 6.09 -13.14
N VAL A 166 -7.72 7.24 -13.59
CA VAL A 166 -7.07 8.01 -14.66
C VAL A 166 -6.79 9.39 -14.10
N TYR A 167 -5.57 9.60 -13.62
CA TYR A 167 -5.14 10.91 -13.13
C TYR A 167 -4.63 11.79 -14.28
N SER A 168 -4.96 13.08 -14.26
CA SER A 168 -4.15 14.08 -14.93
C SER A 168 -2.92 14.39 -14.07
N GLY A 169 -1.82 14.82 -14.69
CA GLY A 169 -0.53 15.04 -14.00
C GLY A 169 -0.52 16.08 -12.88
N ASN A 170 -1.67 16.66 -12.52
CA ASN A 170 -1.90 17.59 -11.42
C ASN A 170 -2.60 16.95 -10.21
N GLY A 171 -2.73 15.61 -10.15
CA GLY A 171 -3.41 14.90 -9.06
C GLY A 171 -4.94 14.89 -9.15
N THR A 172 -5.53 15.53 -10.17
CA THR A 172 -6.97 15.45 -10.44
C THR A 172 -7.30 14.18 -11.22
N ALA A 173 -8.26 13.38 -10.75
CA ALA A 173 -8.73 12.22 -11.50
C ALA A 173 -9.78 12.60 -12.55
N LYS A 174 -9.61 12.14 -13.79
CA LYS A 174 -10.63 12.17 -14.84
C LYS A 174 -11.68 11.08 -14.67
N ALA A 175 -11.27 9.94 -14.10
CA ALA A 175 -12.14 8.82 -13.79
C ALA A 175 -11.63 8.09 -12.55
N VAL A 176 -12.54 7.82 -11.62
CA VAL A 176 -12.35 7.02 -10.41
C VAL A 176 -13.45 5.97 -10.39
N ALA A 177 -13.08 4.71 -10.58
CA ALA A 177 -13.98 3.57 -10.51
C ALA A 177 -13.56 2.65 -9.37
N VAL A 178 -14.48 2.46 -8.42
CA VAL A 178 -14.29 1.57 -7.27
C VAL A 178 -15.38 0.51 -7.27
N ASN A 179 -15.00 -0.73 -7.03
CA ASN A 179 -15.91 -1.87 -7.01
C ASN A 179 -15.93 -2.50 -5.62
N PHE A 180 -17.02 -2.28 -4.88
CA PHE A 180 -17.25 -2.86 -3.59
C PHE A 180 -17.91 -4.23 -3.77
N SER A 181 -17.11 -5.29 -3.65
CA SER A 181 -17.57 -6.64 -3.94
C SER A 181 -18.29 -7.30 -2.76
N LYS A 182 -17.87 -7.02 -1.53
CA LYS A 182 -18.45 -7.57 -0.28
C LYS A 182 -18.01 -6.73 0.92
N GLY A 183 -18.88 -6.61 1.93
CA GLY A 183 -18.53 -6.09 3.25
C GLY A 183 -19.05 -4.69 3.51
N ALA A 184 -18.48 -4.04 4.52
CA ALA A 184 -18.84 -2.71 4.98
C ALA A 184 -17.79 -1.68 4.54
N PHE A 185 -18.27 -0.53 4.06
CA PHE A 185 -17.41 0.54 3.59
C PHE A 185 -17.98 1.92 3.96
N ARG A 186 -17.07 2.87 4.14
CA ARG A 186 -17.35 4.30 4.03
C ARG A 186 -16.53 4.88 2.89
N PHE A 187 -17.19 5.62 2.01
CA PHE A 187 -16.56 6.29 0.89
C PHE A 187 -16.73 7.79 1.03
N MET A 188 -15.64 8.54 0.94
CA MET A 188 -15.64 10.01 0.92
C MET A 188 -14.94 10.48 -0.34
N THR A 189 -15.61 11.28 -1.17
CA THR A 189 -14.97 11.81 -2.38
C THR A 189 -13.83 12.75 -2.06
N GLY A 190 -12.79 12.67 -2.87
CA GLY A 190 -11.72 13.66 -2.92
C GLY A 190 -12.06 14.91 -3.75
N SER A 191 -10.99 15.60 -4.14
CA SER A 191 -10.96 16.87 -4.85
C SER A 191 -11.32 16.79 -6.35
N SER A 192 -11.30 15.58 -6.94
CA SER A 192 -11.65 15.40 -8.36
C SER A 192 -13.10 15.81 -8.68
N PRO A 193 -13.42 16.13 -9.95
CA PRO A 193 -14.78 16.42 -10.39
C PRO A 193 -15.76 15.33 -9.98
N LYS A 194 -16.94 15.70 -9.47
CA LYS A 194 -17.85 14.73 -8.86
C LYS A 194 -18.38 13.70 -9.86
N ASN A 195 -18.52 14.07 -11.13
CA ASN A 195 -18.87 13.17 -12.22
C ASN A 195 -17.75 12.18 -12.62
N ALA A 196 -16.53 12.34 -12.11
CA ALA A 196 -15.44 11.38 -12.35
C ALA A 196 -15.62 10.09 -11.54
N TYR A 197 -16.39 10.13 -10.44
CA TYR A 197 -16.54 9.00 -9.52
C TYR A 197 -17.69 8.10 -9.93
N THR A 198 -17.38 6.83 -10.14
CA THR A 198 -18.35 5.76 -10.36
C THR A 198 -18.09 4.65 -9.36
N LEU A 199 -19.04 4.40 -8.48
CA LEU A 199 -18.98 3.31 -7.53
C LEU A 199 -19.83 2.15 -8.03
N THR A 200 -19.38 0.93 -7.83
CA THR A 200 -20.10 -0.25 -8.29
C THR A 200 -20.12 -1.32 -7.22
N THR A 201 -21.16 -2.14 -7.28
CA THR A 201 -21.36 -3.34 -6.46
C THR A 201 -21.94 -4.43 -7.35
N PRO A 202 -22.05 -5.69 -6.88
CA PRO A 202 -22.65 -6.76 -7.69
C PRO A 202 -24.07 -6.45 -8.19
N VAL A 203 -24.85 -5.63 -7.48
CA VAL A 203 -26.26 -5.35 -7.81
C VAL A 203 -26.55 -3.88 -8.14
N ALA A 204 -25.61 -2.97 -7.91
CA ALA A 204 -25.85 -1.53 -8.04
C ALA A 204 -24.67 -0.76 -8.66
N THR A 205 -25.01 0.33 -9.33
CA THR A 205 -24.07 1.39 -9.74
C THR A 205 -24.47 2.67 -9.01
N LEU A 206 -23.50 3.34 -8.40
CA LEU A 206 -23.71 4.59 -7.69
C LEU A 206 -22.90 5.71 -8.34
N GLY A 207 -23.61 6.76 -8.75
CA GLY A 207 -23.02 8.01 -9.22
C GLY A 207 -22.93 8.99 -8.05
N VAL A 208 -21.75 9.51 -7.81
CA VAL A 208 -21.51 10.42 -6.69
C VAL A 208 -21.71 11.88 -7.11
N ARG A 209 -22.49 12.64 -6.32
CA ARG A 209 -22.64 14.10 -6.48
C ARG A 209 -22.11 14.84 -5.25
N GLY A 210 -20.83 14.61 -4.94
CA GLY A 210 -20.09 15.30 -3.86
C GLY A 210 -20.39 14.77 -2.46
N THR A 211 -20.37 13.45 -2.27
CA THR A 211 -20.94 12.82 -1.08
C THR A 211 -19.98 11.97 -0.25
N ILE A 212 -20.33 11.84 1.04
CA ILE A 212 -19.91 10.75 1.93
C ILE A 212 -21.02 9.70 1.95
N LEU A 213 -20.67 8.44 1.68
CA LEU A 213 -21.59 7.31 1.63
C LEU A 213 -21.14 6.19 2.55
N ASP A 214 -22.11 5.57 3.23
CA ASP A 214 -21.93 4.28 3.90
C ASP A 214 -22.53 3.19 3.00
N ILE A 215 -21.74 2.17 2.71
CA ILE A 215 -22.10 1.11 1.75
C ILE A 215 -21.92 -0.23 2.44
N HIS A 216 -22.97 -1.06 2.43
CA HIS A 216 -22.92 -2.43 2.91
C HIS A 216 -23.32 -3.40 1.80
N VAL A 217 -22.37 -4.22 1.39
CA VAL A 217 -22.54 -5.18 0.31
C VAL A 217 -22.70 -6.58 0.88
N LEU A 218 -23.93 -7.08 0.79
CA LEU A 218 -24.35 -8.42 1.19
C LEU A 218 -24.57 -9.27 -0.07
N GLN A 219 -24.76 -10.57 0.14
CA GLN A 219 -25.12 -11.47 -0.97
C GLN A 219 -26.46 -11.07 -1.58
N GLY A 220 -26.45 -10.67 -2.86
CA GLY A 220 -27.65 -10.31 -3.62
C GLY A 220 -28.31 -8.98 -3.25
N ARG A 221 -27.73 -8.21 -2.32
CA ARG A 221 -28.31 -6.96 -1.84
C ARG A 221 -27.22 -5.98 -1.41
N THR A 222 -27.40 -4.71 -1.76
CA THR A 222 -26.54 -3.61 -1.31
C THR A 222 -27.40 -2.59 -0.57
N VAL A 223 -26.94 -2.16 0.60
CA VAL A 223 -27.54 -1.07 1.38
C VAL A 223 -26.63 0.14 1.25
N VAL A 224 -27.20 1.29 0.89
CA VAL A 224 -26.46 2.54 0.71
C VAL A 224 -27.14 3.62 1.54
N THR A 225 -26.38 4.25 2.41
CA THR A 225 -26.85 5.36 3.25
C THR A 225 -26.08 6.62 2.89
N LEU A 226 -26.83 7.69 2.62
CA LEU A 226 -26.26 9.01 2.39
C LEU A 226 -25.88 9.66 3.72
N VAL A 227 -24.60 9.98 3.91
CA VAL A 227 -24.12 10.68 5.10
C VAL A 227 -24.12 12.19 4.87
N GLU A 228 -23.57 12.63 3.74
CA GLU A 228 -23.49 14.06 3.38
C GLU A 228 -23.52 14.22 1.86
N GLY A 229 -24.12 15.27 1.31
CA GLY A 229 -24.14 15.56 -0.13
C GLY A 229 -25.31 14.92 -0.86
N ALA A 230 -25.10 14.40 -2.06
CA ALA A 230 -26.12 13.68 -2.82
C ALA A 230 -25.53 12.52 -3.65
N THR A 231 -26.34 11.49 -3.93
CA THR A 231 -25.95 10.35 -4.78
C THR A 231 -27.10 9.85 -5.62
N HIS A 232 -26.79 9.34 -6.81
CA HIS A 232 -27.73 8.67 -7.69
C HIS A 232 -27.45 7.17 -7.67
N VAL A 233 -28.39 6.35 -7.22
CA VAL A 233 -28.20 4.92 -7.05
C VAL A 233 -29.11 4.15 -8.01
N CYS A 234 -28.52 3.36 -8.89
CA CYS A 234 -29.24 2.52 -9.83
C CYS A 234 -28.94 1.04 -9.59
N THR A 235 -29.92 0.18 -9.88
CA THR A 235 -29.65 -1.25 -10.11
C THR A 235 -28.63 -1.42 -11.24
N ARG A 236 -27.89 -2.54 -11.26
CA ARG A 236 -26.90 -2.82 -12.31
C ARG A 236 -27.51 -2.82 -13.72
N SER A 237 -28.79 -3.14 -13.83
CA SER A 237 -29.56 -3.10 -15.08
C SER A 237 -29.95 -1.69 -15.55
N GLY A 238 -29.84 -0.67 -14.68
CA GLY A 238 -30.30 0.70 -14.96
C GLY A 238 -31.82 0.88 -14.95
N ARG A 239 -32.62 -0.18 -14.75
CA ARG A 239 -34.09 -0.13 -14.84
C ARG A 239 -34.78 0.57 -13.66
N SER A 240 -34.11 0.62 -12.52
CA SER A 240 -34.62 1.24 -11.29
C SER A 240 -33.49 2.06 -10.69
N CYS A 241 -33.78 3.34 -10.45
CA CYS A 241 -32.86 4.32 -9.91
C CYS A 241 -33.56 5.17 -8.85
N VAL A 242 -32.80 5.57 -7.84
CA VAL A 242 -33.24 6.37 -6.70
C VAL A 242 -32.16 7.41 -6.42
N ASP A 243 -32.57 8.68 -6.31
CA ASP A 243 -31.70 9.74 -5.81
C ASP A 243 -31.78 9.82 -4.28
N LEU A 244 -30.63 9.86 -3.62
CA LEU A 244 -30.51 10.25 -2.22
C LEU A 244 -30.02 11.71 -2.20
N ILE A 245 -30.79 12.59 -1.59
CA ILE A 245 -30.53 14.03 -1.53
C ILE A 245 -30.55 14.60 -0.10
N LEU A 246 -31.02 13.81 0.88
CA LEU A 246 -31.04 14.20 2.28
C LEU A 246 -30.17 13.24 3.12
N PRO A 247 -29.31 13.75 4.01
CA PRO A 247 -28.59 12.93 4.97
C PRO A 247 -29.49 11.95 5.73
N GLY A 248 -29.01 10.73 5.93
CA GLY A 248 -29.73 9.64 6.57
C GLY A 248 -30.70 8.88 5.66
N GLN A 249 -30.95 9.34 4.43
CA GLN A 249 -31.69 8.53 3.45
C GLN A 249 -30.91 7.25 3.15
N THR A 250 -31.63 6.14 3.17
CA THR A 250 -31.07 4.81 2.90
C THR A 250 -31.84 4.17 1.76
N VAL A 251 -31.13 3.56 0.82
CA VAL A 251 -31.70 2.74 -0.25
C VAL A 251 -31.19 1.31 -0.11
N VAL A 252 -32.10 0.37 -0.32
CA VAL A 252 -31.78 -1.04 -0.46
C VAL A 252 -31.91 -1.40 -1.94
N VAL A 253 -30.84 -1.94 -2.50
CA VAL A 253 -30.76 -2.32 -3.90
C VAL A 253 -30.61 -3.83 -4.01
N THR A 254 -31.42 -4.43 -4.86
CA THR A 254 -31.33 -5.83 -5.30
C THR A 254 -31.14 -5.87 -6.81
N ALA A 255 -30.98 -7.05 -7.40
CA ALA A 255 -30.95 -7.19 -8.86
C ALA A 255 -32.23 -6.69 -9.55
N ALA A 256 -33.36 -6.66 -8.83
CA ALA A 256 -34.67 -6.29 -9.37
C ALA A 256 -35.01 -4.80 -9.20
N SER A 257 -34.70 -4.21 -8.04
CA SER A 257 -35.16 -2.87 -7.69
C SER A 257 -34.21 -2.14 -6.74
N ALA A 258 -34.28 -0.81 -6.76
CA ALA A 258 -33.74 0.08 -5.75
C ALA A 258 -34.92 0.75 -5.02
N GLN A 259 -34.96 0.65 -3.69
CA GLN A 259 -36.08 1.17 -2.89
C GLN A 259 -35.57 1.92 -1.67
N LEU A 260 -36.06 3.15 -1.46
CA LEU A 260 -35.84 3.89 -0.23
C LEU A 260 -36.42 3.12 0.95
N THR A 261 -35.71 3.13 2.06
CA THR A 261 -36.15 2.50 3.31
C THR A 261 -35.81 3.38 4.50
N THR A 262 -36.64 3.28 5.52
CA THR A 262 -36.43 3.93 6.82
C THR A 262 -36.02 2.93 7.91
N THR A 263 -36.15 1.62 7.64
CA THR A 263 -35.98 0.54 8.62
C THR A 263 -34.63 -0.16 8.51
N SER A 264 -34.08 -0.31 7.31
CA SER A 264 -32.77 -0.95 7.09
C SER A 264 -31.66 0.10 7.00
N ARG A 265 -31.44 0.85 8.08
CA ARG A 265 -30.36 1.84 8.17
C ARG A 265 -29.05 1.12 8.50
N PHE A 266 -28.19 0.95 7.50
CA PHE A 266 -26.80 0.63 7.77
C PHE A 266 -26.03 1.93 7.96
N THR A 267 -25.17 2.00 8.98
CA THR A 267 -24.20 3.09 9.10
C THR A 267 -22.85 2.49 9.40
N PHE A 268 -21.80 3.02 8.77
CA PHE A 268 -20.44 2.59 9.01
C PHE A 268 -19.92 3.04 10.39
N LEU A 269 -20.71 3.82 11.14
CA LEU A 269 -20.38 4.31 12.48
C LEU A 269 -20.02 3.20 13.46
N GLU A 270 -20.63 2.03 13.34
CA GLU A 270 -20.27 0.87 14.18
C GLU A 270 -18.81 0.44 13.94
N SER A 271 -18.38 0.39 12.68
CA SER A 271 -16.98 0.09 12.34
C SER A 271 -16.01 1.19 12.79
N CYS A 272 -16.47 2.45 12.88
CA CYS A 272 -15.66 3.54 13.42
C CYS A 272 -15.29 3.33 14.89
N GLY A 273 -16.23 2.86 15.71
CA GLY A 273 -16.03 2.67 17.15
C GLY A 273 -15.28 1.39 17.50
N GLN A 274 -15.24 0.41 16.60
CA GLN A 274 -14.50 -0.84 16.79
C GLN A 274 -13.05 -0.78 16.29
N SER A 275 -12.70 0.20 15.45
CA SER A 275 -11.32 0.40 15.01
C SER A 275 -10.48 0.97 16.14
N VAL A 276 -9.38 0.29 16.48
CA VAL A 276 -8.40 0.71 17.50
C VAL A 276 -7.65 1.98 17.11
N SER A 277 -7.67 2.35 15.82
CA SER A 277 -6.92 3.48 15.26
C SER A 277 -7.67 4.82 15.32
N GLY A 278 -8.95 4.87 15.72
CA GLY A 278 -9.75 6.10 15.92
C GLY A 278 -9.98 7.00 14.70
N GLY A 279 -9.24 6.79 13.59
CA GLY A 279 -9.22 7.63 12.39
C GLY A 279 -9.98 7.04 11.19
N LEU A 280 -10.67 5.91 11.36
CA LEU A 280 -11.30 5.17 10.26
C LEU A 280 -12.41 5.99 9.56
N CYS A 281 -13.04 6.93 10.26
CA CYS A 281 -14.23 7.63 9.76
C CYS A 281 -14.10 9.14 9.61
N GLY A 282 -12.99 9.72 10.09
CA GLY A 282 -12.64 11.09 9.78
C GLY A 282 -12.07 11.19 8.36
N PRO A 283 -12.07 12.37 7.74
CA PRO A 283 -11.30 12.60 6.52
C PRO A 283 -9.80 12.54 6.82
N THR A 284 -8.99 11.99 5.90
CA THR A 284 -7.53 12.08 5.93
C THR A 284 -7.05 12.62 4.59
N LEU A 285 -6.08 13.54 4.63
CA LEU A 285 -5.46 14.10 3.43
C LEU A 285 -4.32 13.20 2.98
N TYR A 286 -4.18 12.99 1.68
CA TYR A 286 -3.10 12.18 1.12
C TYR A 286 -1.73 12.73 1.51
N SER A 287 -1.56 14.06 1.50
CA SER A 287 -0.32 14.75 1.87
C SER A 287 0.10 14.57 3.33
N SER A 288 -0.81 14.13 4.21
CA SER A 288 -0.51 13.88 5.63
C SER A 288 0.08 12.49 5.89
N LEU A 289 0.14 11.63 4.86
CA LEU A 289 0.60 10.25 5.02
C LEU A 289 2.14 10.14 5.04
N PRO A 290 2.71 9.21 5.83
CA PRO A 290 4.15 9.07 5.99
C PRO A 290 4.92 8.87 4.68
N GLY A 291 4.31 8.24 3.67
CA GLY A 291 4.91 7.99 2.35
C GLY A 291 4.82 9.17 1.37
N ALA A 292 3.88 10.10 1.57
CA ALA A 292 3.67 11.23 0.67
C ALA A 292 4.71 12.36 0.86
N ALA A 293 5.29 12.46 2.06
CA ALA A 293 6.24 13.53 2.42
C ALA A 293 7.68 13.28 1.91
N ASP A 294 8.11 12.02 1.75
CA ASP A 294 9.51 11.72 1.41
C ASP A 294 9.87 12.09 -0.05
N ILE A 295 8.89 12.17 -0.95
CA ILE A 295 9.13 12.60 -2.34
C ILE A 295 9.25 14.13 -2.44
N ALA A 296 8.54 14.86 -1.58
CA ALA A 296 8.62 16.32 -1.50
C ALA A 296 9.94 16.79 -0.83
N ALA A 297 10.46 16.01 0.12
CA ALA A 297 11.74 16.30 0.77
C ALA A 297 12.96 16.03 -0.15
N LEU A 298 12.84 15.11 -1.10
CA LEU A 298 13.89 14.83 -2.10
C LEU A 298 13.87 15.79 -3.30
N CYS A 299 12.73 16.42 -3.57
CA CYS A 299 12.58 17.45 -4.60
C CYS A 299 12.70 18.86 -4.01
N GLY A 300 13.78 19.13 -3.28
CA GLY A 300 14.15 20.49 -2.90
C GLY A 300 14.36 21.37 -4.14
N ARG A 301 13.29 22.00 -4.61
CA ARG A 301 13.30 23.15 -5.52
C ARG A 301 11.99 23.92 -5.47
#